data_AF-A0A937SBK9-F1
#
_entry.id   AF-A0A937SBK9-F1
#
_cell.length_a   1.000
_cell.length_b   1.000
_cell.length_c   1.000
_cell.angle_alpha   90.00
_cell.angle_beta   90.00
_cell.angle_gamma   90.00
#
_symmetry.space_group_name_H-M   'P 1'
#
loop_
_entity.id
_entity.type
_entity.pdbx_description
1 polymer ?
#
loop_
_entity_poly.entity_id
_entity_poly.type
_entity_poly.pdbx_seq_one_letter_code
_entity_poly.pdbx_strand_id
1 'polypeptide(L)'
;MTNLLTTPQHHSKLSLKTISQVVSATMLAIGLFTGYAVAKDPFRTTNPRAISDKTEAAFEAFFKQGDYKAAANLLNQTESNEPLALSMKATLAYNDVLAGRDNKEKQAALLDQFRNSSTQTRTAAEKLLPTDPLRGNMYLAVSHFFDGVYAFTKDGTIKGTPQVLKELQQVLKYLDAAEAIAPNDPELNMLRGFMDVYTGIYLPFGNSEKGVERLQKYANPRYLAERGLSMGYLEMKQYDKALTSVDRAIALTPNNPEVQYLKAKILVKQGKDQESLTYFDKALSKKDQLPPGLTREMERAQRKAKERLAGVK
;
A
#
# COMPACT_ATOMS: atom_id res chain seq x y z
N MET A 1 28.33 -1.63 43.26
CA MET A 1 28.79 -2.28 42.01
C MET A 1 27.72 -3.28 41.57
N THR A 2 27.04 -3.05 40.46
CA THR A 2 26.19 -4.07 39.84
C THR A 2 26.03 -3.71 38.36
N ASN A 3 26.75 -4.41 37.48
CA ASN A 3 26.62 -4.26 36.04
C ASN A 3 25.49 -5.17 35.53
N LEU A 4 24.60 -4.63 34.71
CA LEU A 4 23.76 -5.43 33.81
C LEU A 4 24.01 -4.94 32.38
N LEU A 5 24.51 -5.84 31.54
CA LEU A 5 24.89 -5.56 30.16
C LEU A 5 23.68 -5.72 29.23
N THR A 6 23.42 -4.71 28.40
CA THR A 6 22.30 -4.71 27.45
C THR A 6 22.82 -4.52 26.01
N THR A 7 22.69 -5.56 25.18
CA THR A 7 23.06 -5.58 23.75
C THR A 7 21.99 -6.34 22.94
N PRO A 8 21.85 -6.09 21.62
CA PRO A 8 20.53 -5.66 21.13
C PRO A 8 19.82 -6.59 20.13
N GLN A 9 18.52 -6.36 19.94
CA GLN A 9 17.74 -7.02 18.88
C GLN A 9 17.79 -6.26 17.54
N HIS A 10 17.88 -7.00 16.43
CA HIS A 10 18.00 -6.47 15.07
C HIS A 10 16.63 -6.39 14.36
N HIS A 11 16.21 -5.18 13.97
CA HIS A 11 15.04 -5.00 13.10
C HIS A 11 15.42 -5.17 11.61
N SER A 12 14.65 -5.99 10.87
CA SER A 12 14.87 -6.25 9.44
C SER A 12 14.16 -5.24 8.54
N LYS A 13 14.91 -4.56 7.67
CA LYS A 13 14.35 -3.60 6.69
C LYS A 13 13.56 -4.33 5.59
N LEU A 14 12.32 -3.90 5.36
CA LEU A 14 11.55 -4.26 4.16
C LEU A 14 11.93 -3.35 2.98
N SER A 15 11.85 -3.87 1.76
CA SER A 15 12.41 -3.23 0.56
C SER A 15 11.35 -2.85 -0.49
N LEU A 16 11.82 -2.10 -1.48
CA LEU A 16 11.08 -1.10 -2.26
C LEU A 16 10.30 -1.71 -3.44
N LYS A 17 9.53 -2.76 -3.14
CA LYS A 17 8.91 -3.65 -4.13
C LYS A 17 7.50 -3.23 -4.54
N THR A 18 6.50 -3.58 -3.72
CA THR A 18 5.10 -3.92 -4.10
C THR A 18 4.22 -2.73 -4.46
N ILE A 19 4.53 -2.10 -5.60
CA ILE A 19 3.93 -0.85 -6.07
C ILE A 19 4.06 -0.74 -7.63
N SER A 20 3.19 0.01 -8.31
CA SER A 20 3.11 0.37 -9.76
C SER A 20 2.93 -0.73 -10.86
N GLN A 21 2.12 -0.43 -11.90
CA GLN A 21 1.90 -1.16 -13.20
C GLN A 21 1.16 -0.39 -14.39
N VAL A 22 -0.10 -0.60 -14.86
CA VAL A 22 -0.83 0.06 -16.03
C VAL A 22 -2.41 0.21 -15.99
N VAL A 23 -3.03 1.31 -16.51
CA VAL A 23 -4.42 1.37 -17.11
C VAL A 23 -4.46 2.23 -18.37
N SER A 24 -5.46 2.02 -19.26
CA SER A 24 -6.21 2.97 -20.14
C SER A 24 -6.82 2.16 -21.32
N ALA A 25 -7.85 2.58 -22.07
CA ALA A 25 -8.44 3.92 -22.28
C ALA A 25 -9.98 3.90 -22.51
N THR A 26 -10.52 5.06 -22.92
CA THR A 26 -11.94 5.50 -22.97
C THR A 26 -12.68 5.27 -24.30
N MET A 27 -14.03 5.36 -24.31
CA MET A 27 -14.75 6.43 -25.06
C MET A 27 -16.26 6.60 -24.71
N LEU A 28 -16.88 7.64 -25.29
CA LEU A 28 -18.11 8.35 -24.87
C LEU A 28 -19.47 7.72 -25.26
N ALA A 29 -20.51 8.09 -24.50
CA ALA A 29 -21.88 8.34 -24.99
C ALA A 29 -22.60 9.36 -24.07
N ILE A 30 -23.64 10.06 -24.56
CA ILE A 30 -24.47 11.01 -23.78
C ILE A 30 -25.90 10.46 -23.63
N GLY A 31 -26.45 10.53 -22.42
CA GLY A 31 -27.86 10.25 -22.12
C GLY A 31 -28.24 10.81 -20.74
N LEU A 32 -29.42 11.43 -20.61
CA LEU A 32 -29.85 12.10 -19.37
C LEU A 32 -30.76 11.20 -18.51
N PHE A 33 -30.46 11.18 -17.21
CA PHE A 33 -31.33 10.76 -16.10
C PHE A 33 -32.15 9.45 -16.25
N THR A 34 -31.50 8.31 -16.06
CA THR A 34 -31.97 7.29 -15.10
C THR A 34 -30.78 6.49 -14.57
N GLY A 35 -30.73 6.27 -13.25
CA GLY A 35 -29.69 5.46 -12.59
C GLY A 35 -28.28 6.05 -12.67
N TYR A 36 -27.84 6.73 -11.60
CA TYR A 36 -26.42 7.08 -11.47
C TYR A 36 -25.58 5.79 -11.38
N ALA A 37 -24.82 5.50 -12.44
CA ALA A 37 -23.56 4.79 -12.30
C ALA A 37 -22.56 5.73 -11.61
N VAL A 38 -22.75 6.01 -10.32
CA VAL A 38 -21.74 6.69 -9.50
C VAL A 38 -20.48 5.85 -9.59
N ALA A 39 -19.35 6.45 -9.98
CA ALA A 39 -18.06 5.79 -9.94
C ALA A 39 -17.87 5.18 -8.55
N LYS A 40 -17.72 3.86 -8.50
CA LYS A 40 -18.02 3.09 -7.30
C LYS A 40 -16.96 3.32 -6.26
N ASP A 41 -17.40 3.72 -5.06
CA ASP A 41 -16.61 3.61 -3.85
C ASP A 41 -16.09 2.17 -3.73
N PRO A 42 -14.78 1.92 -3.88
CA PRO A 42 -14.27 0.56 -3.92
C PRO A 42 -14.28 -0.11 -2.54
N PHE A 43 -14.57 0.64 -1.48
CA PHE A 43 -14.65 0.18 -0.11
C PHE A 43 -16.10 -0.09 0.33
N ARG A 44 -17.08 0.70 -0.14
CA ARG A 44 -18.47 0.69 0.36
C ARG A 44 -19.51 0.27 -0.68
N THR A 45 -20.29 -0.77 -0.34
CA THR A 45 -21.53 -1.14 -1.04
C THR A 45 -22.76 -0.36 -0.53
N THR A 46 -22.70 0.19 0.68
CA THR A 46 -23.77 0.96 1.32
C THR A 46 -23.27 2.36 1.63
N ASN A 47 -24.08 3.39 1.28
CA ASN A 47 -23.67 4.80 1.30
C ASN A 47 -22.29 5.06 0.62
N PRO A 48 -22.14 4.72 -0.67
CA PRO A 48 -20.87 4.87 -1.40
C PRO A 48 -20.48 6.34 -1.53
N ARG A 49 -19.22 6.67 -1.22
CA ARG A 49 -18.65 7.99 -1.44
C ARG A 49 -18.42 8.24 -2.92
N ALA A 50 -18.89 9.38 -3.42
CA ALA A 50 -18.56 9.82 -4.77
C ALA A 50 -17.03 9.99 -4.96
N ILE A 51 -16.56 9.45 -6.08
CA ILE A 51 -15.24 9.65 -6.69
C ILE A 51 -15.44 9.90 -8.21
N SER A 52 -14.36 10.07 -8.98
CA SER A 52 -14.46 10.16 -10.45
C SER A 52 -14.26 8.78 -11.10
N ASP A 53 -14.80 8.55 -12.29
CA ASP A 53 -14.60 7.32 -13.07
C ASP A 53 -13.10 7.03 -13.28
N LYS A 54 -12.31 8.09 -13.48
CA LYS A 54 -10.84 8.04 -13.56
C LYS A 54 -10.19 7.65 -12.23
N THR A 55 -10.79 8.01 -11.09
CA THR A 55 -10.37 7.53 -9.76
C THR A 55 -10.69 6.05 -9.57
N GLU A 56 -11.93 5.62 -9.89
CA GLU A 56 -12.33 4.21 -9.78
C GLU A 56 -11.44 3.33 -10.66
N ALA A 57 -11.32 3.66 -11.94
CA ALA A 57 -10.51 2.90 -12.89
C ALA A 57 -9.01 2.94 -12.53
N ALA A 58 -8.49 4.04 -11.97
CA ALA A 58 -7.13 4.08 -11.43
C ALA A 58 -6.96 3.16 -10.21
N PHE A 59 -7.95 3.10 -9.32
CA PHE A 59 -7.93 2.24 -8.13
C PHE A 59 -8.08 0.75 -8.48
N GLU A 60 -9.04 0.41 -9.34
CA GLU A 60 -9.24 -0.91 -9.95
C GLU A 60 -7.93 -1.39 -10.55
N ALA A 61 -7.31 -0.58 -11.41
CA ALA A 61 -6.06 -0.95 -12.01
C ALA A 61 -4.99 -1.16 -10.94
N PHE A 62 -4.62 -0.11 -10.18
CA PHE A 62 -3.64 -0.13 -9.09
C PHE A 62 -3.77 -1.38 -8.21
N PHE A 63 -4.90 -1.55 -7.52
CA PHE A 63 -5.02 -2.52 -6.43
C PHE A 63 -5.55 -3.89 -6.88
N LYS A 64 -6.51 -3.95 -7.82
CA LYS A 64 -7.19 -5.19 -8.23
C LYS A 64 -6.44 -5.88 -9.35
N GLN A 65 -6.25 -5.19 -10.46
CA GLN A 65 -5.46 -5.71 -11.60
C GLN A 65 -3.97 -5.80 -11.24
N GLY A 66 -3.54 -5.04 -10.22
CA GLY A 66 -2.14 -4.94 -9.81
C GLY A 66 -1.37 -4.00 -10.72
N ASP A 67 -2.05 -2.95 -11.22
CA ASP A 67 -1.91 -2.30 -12.52
C ASP A 67 -1.81 -0.74 -12.43
N TYR A 68 -0.73 -0.16 -11.86
CA TYR A 68 -0.68 1.24 -11.38
C TYR A 68 0.15 2.36 -12.08
N LYS A 69 1.26 2.15 -12.81
CA LYS A 69 2.06 3.23 -13.43
C LYS A 69 1.33 3.87 -14.62
N ALA A 70 0.32 3.20 -15.18
CA ALA A 70 -0.70 3.85 -15.99
C ALA A 70 -2.07 4.03 -15.29
N ALA A 71 -2.22 3.59 -14.03
CA ALA A 71 -3.04 4.36 -13.08
C ALA A 71 -2.46 5.77 -12.90
N ALA A 72 -1.12 5.94 -13.02
CA ALA A 72 -0.54 7.27 -13.21
C ALA A 72 -1.03 7.95 -14.50
N ASN A 73 -1.25 7.23 -15.62
CA ASN A 73 -1.85 7.82 -16.82
C ASN A 73 -3.29 8.33 -16.54
N LEU A 74 -4.16 7.53 -15.93
CA LEU A 74 -5.51 7.99 -15.56
C LEU A 74 -5.50 9.11 -14.52
N LEU A 75 -4.57 9.07 -13.55
CA LEU A 75 -4.43 10.10 -12.52
C LEU A 75 -3.83 11.39 -13.07
N ASN A 76 -2.91 11.32 -14.03
CA ASN A 76 -2.41 12.48 -14.78
C ASN A 76 -3.51 13.06 -15.68
N GLN A 77 -4.47 12.25 -16.11
CA GLN A 77 -5.70 12.69 -16.79
C GLN A 77 -6.81 13.15 -15.83
N THR A 78 -6.62 13.15 -14.50
CA THR A 78 -7.62 13.66 -13.55
C THR A 78 -7.13 14.92 -12.84
N GLU A 79 -7.84 16.03 -13.07
CA GLU A 79 -7.71 17.30 -12.33
C GLU A 79 -8.33 17.21 -10.91
N SER A 80 -8.83 16.03 -10.54
CA SER A 80 -9.57 15.83 -9.31
C SER A 80 -8.76 16.17 -8.05
N ASN A 81 -9.34 17.06 -7.23
CA ASN A 81 -8.92 17.36 -5.87
C ASN A 81 -9.44 16.32 -4.85
N GLU A 82 -9.99 15.20 -5.32
CA GLU A 82 -10.49 14.12 -4.47
C GLU A 82 -9.31 13.37 -3.80
N PRO A 83 -9.37 13.12 -2.48
CA PRO A 83 -8.17 12.74 -1.72
C PRO A 83 -7.70 11.30 -1.95
N LEU A 84 -8.53 10.35 -2.40
CA LEU A 84 -8.09 9.02 -2.82
C LEU A 84 -7.20 9.13 -4.07
N ALA A 85 -7.63 9.88 -5.08
CA ALA A 85 -6.83 10.15 -6.28
C ALA A 85 -5.49 10.83 -5.94
N LEU A 86 -5.50 11.82 -5.05
CA LEU A 86 -4.29 12.52 -4.59
C LEU A 86 -3.35 11.59 -3.78
N SER A 87 -3.91 10.71 -2.95
CA SER A 87 -3.15 9.70 -2.18
C SER A 87 -2.52 8.64 -3.09
N MET A 88 -3.22 8.23 -4.14
CA MET A 88 -2.65 7.36 -5.17
C MET A 88 -1.53 8.09 -5.94
N LYS A 89 -1.73 9.35 -6.35
CA LYS A 89 -0.66 10.18 -6.98
C LYS A 89 0.60 10.25 -6.10
N ALA A 90 0.44 10.53 -4.81
CA ALA A 90 1.56 10.53 -3.85
C ALA A 90 2.26 9.16 -3.80
N THR A 91 1.49 8.08 -3.63
CA THR A 91 2.04 6.72 -3.58
C THR A 91 2.79 6.36 -4.87
N LEU A 92 2.31 6.78 -6.04
CA LEU A 92 2.98 6.57 -7.33
C LEU A 92 4.27 7.37 -7.45
N ALA A 93 4.25 8.66 -7.11
CA ALA A 93 5.45 9.51 -7.14
C ALA A 93 6.55 8.97 -6.19
N TYR A 94 6.17 8.43 -5.04
CA TYR A 94 7.14 7.79 -4.14
C TYR A 94 7.85 6.60 -4.79
N ASN A 95 7.16 5.80 -5.62
CA ASN A 95 7.77 4.67 -6.35
C ASN A 95 8.94 5.12 -7.23
N ASP A 96 8.81 6.31 -7.83
CA ASP A 96 9.84 6.87 -8.68
C ASP A 96 11.01 7.45 -7.86
N VAL A 97 10.76 8.01 -6.67
CA VAL A 97 11.83 8.33 -5.68
C VAL A 97 12.64 7.08 -5.33
N LEU A 98 11.94 5.95 -5.12
CA LEU A 98 12.53 4.67 -4.76
C LEU A 98 13.25 3.99 -5.94
N ALA A 99 12.75 4.17 -7.16
CA ALA A 99 13.36 3.64 -8.38
C ALA A 99 14.55 4.49 -8.86
N GLY A 100 14.49 5.81 -8.67
CA GLY A 100 15.47 6.81 -9.07
C GLY A 100 16.59 7.09 -8.05
N ARG A 101 16.58 6.41 -6.90
CA ARG A 101 17.55 6.51 -5.79
C ARG A 101 19.04 6.50 -6.19
N ASP A 102 19.34 5.95 -7.36
CA ASP A 102 20.70 5.80 -7.90
C ASP A 102 21.21 7.14 -8.51
N ASN A 103 20.35 8.18 -8.61
CA ASN A 103 20.68 9.57 -8.97
C ASN A 103 20.03 10.55 -7.96
N LYS A 104 20.85 11.34 -7.23
CA LYS A 104 20.39 12.22 -6.14
C LYS A 104 19.52 13.39 -6.59
N GLU A 105 19.83 14.03 -7.71
CA GLU A 105 19.09 15.20 -8.22
C GLU A 105 17.70 14.79 -8.69
N LYS A 106 17.63 13.70 -9.46
CA LYS A 106 16.37 13.06 -9.85
C LYS A 106 15.55 12.62 -8.64
N GLN A 107 16.21 12.03 -7.63
CA GLN A 107 15.54 11.63 -6.40
C GLN A 107 14.93 12.83 -5.64
N ALA A 108 15.64 13.96 -5.55
CA ALA A 108 15.14 15.17 -4.90
C ALA A 108 13.90 15.73 -5.61
N ALA A 109 13.95 15.89 -6.94
CA ALA A 109 12.81 16.39 -7.71
C ALA A 109 11.55 15.51 -7.58
N LEU A 110 11.72 14.19 -7.57
CA LEU A 110 10.63 13.23 -7.37
C LEU A 110 10.10 13.27 -5.91
N LEU A 111 10.96 13.54 -4.93
CA LEU A 111 10.57 13.63 -3.52
C LEU A 111 9.73 14.89 -3.23
N ASP A 112 9.97 15.98 -3.95
CA ASP A 112 9.12 17.16 -3.88
C ASP A 112 7.80 17.01 -4.68
N GLN A 113 7.76 16.21 -5.76
CA GLN A 113 6.49 15.79 -6.39
C GLN A 113 5.62 14.94 -5.45
N PHE A 114 6.24 14.02 -4.70
CA PHE A 114 5.59 13.27 -3.62
C PHE A 114 5.06 14.22 -2.53
N ARG A 115 5.87 15.18 -2.08
CA ARG A 115 5.47 16.18 -1.07
C ARG A 115 4.31 17.05 -1.53
N ASN A 116 4.30 17.49 -2.78
CA ASN A 116 3.20 18.26 -3.36
C ASN A 116 1.89 17.46 -3.30
N SER A 117 1.95 16.18 -3.68
CA SER A 117 0.79 15.26 -3.64
C SER A 117 0.30 15.01 -2.20
N SER A 118 1.21 14.89 -1.22
CA SER A 118 0.87 14.86 0.22
C SER A 118 0.14 16.14 0.66
N THR A 119 0.67 17.30 0.27
CA THR A 119 0.14 18.63 0.62
C THR A 119 -1.25 18.86 0.00
N GLN A 120 -1.46 18.42 -1.23
CA GLN A 120 -2.77 18.42 -1.87
C GLN A 120 -3.75 17.49 -1.15
N THR A 121 -3.31 16.28 -0.78
CA THR A 121 -4.12 15.32 0.01
C THR A 121 -4.57 15.92 1.33
N ARG A 122 -3.67 16.60 2.06
CA ARG A 122 -4.01 17.35 3.28
C ARG A 122 -5.05 18.44 3.02
N THR A 123 -4.79 19.31 2.05
CA THR A 123 -5.70 20.42 1.69
C THR A 123 -7.10 19.93 1.32
N ALA A 124 -7.21 18.77 0.66
CA ALA A 124 -8.49 18.13 0.36
C ALA A 124 -9.17 17.55 1.61
N ALA A 125 -8.41 16.92 2.51
CA ALA A 125 -8.91 16.35 3.76
C ALA A 125 -9.41 17.43 4.74
N GLU A 126 -8.69 18.55 4.86
CA GLU A 126 -9.07 19.70 5.69
C GLU A 126 -10.40 20.31 5.23
N LYS A 127 -10.61 20.44 3.91
CA LYS A 127 -11.87 20.90 3.30
C LYS A 127 -13.05 19.94 3.52
N LEU A 128 -12.79 18.66 3.80
CA LEU A 128 -13.82 17.66 4.07
C LEU A 128 -14.25 17.64 5.54
N LEU A 129 -13.42 18.08 6.50
CA LEU A 129 -13.76 18.04 7.93
C LEU A 129 -15.14 18.62 8.30
N PRO A 130 -15.64 19.73 7.69
CA PRO A 130 -16.96 20.28 8.05
C PRO A 130 -18.16 19.50 7.49
N THR A 131 -17.97 18.54 6.57
CA THR A 131 -19.06 17.90 5.79
C THR A 131 -18.99 16.38 5.74
N ASP A 132 -17.79 15.80 5.68
CA ASP A 132 -17.50 14.37 5.87
C ASP A 132 -16.30 14.25 6.83
N PRO A 133 -16.50 14.47 8.15
CA PRO A 133 -15.41 14.41 9.14
C PRO A 133 -14.75 13.04 9.21
N LEU A 134 -15.46 11.96 8.83
CA LEU A 134 -14.87 10.63 8.69
C LEU A 134 -13.80 10.63 7.59
N ARG A 135 -14.12 11.11 6.38
CA ARG A 135 -13.16 11.20 5.25
C ARG A 135 -12.05 12.19 5.56
N GLY A 136 -12.38 13.35 6.12
CA GLY A 136 -11.42 14.39 6.50
C GLY A 136 -10.37 13.86 7.48
N ASN A 137 -10.80 13.21 8.57
CA ASN A 137 -9.88 12.58 9.51
C ASN A 137 -9.03 11.46 8.87
N MET A 138 -9.64 10.57 8.09
CA MET A 138 -8.91 9.47 7.42
C MET A 138 -7.80 9.99 6.48
N TYR A 139 -8.10 10.99 5.65
CA TYR A 139 -7.11 11.52 4.70
C TYR A 139 -6.13 12.51 5.33
N LEU A 140 -6.46 13.13 6.47
CA LEU A 140 -5.48 13.79 7.31
C LEU A 140 -4.45 12.79 7.82
N ALA A 141 -4.87 11.64 8.36
CA ALA A 141 -3.96 10.58 8.78
C ALA A 141 -3.06 10.10 7.62
N VAL A 142 -3.62 9.90 6.42
CA VAL A 142 -2.82 9.54 5.22
C VAL A 142 -1.78 10.63 4.88
N SER A 143 -2.14 11.92 4.95
CA SER A 143 -1.18 13.02 4.71
C SER A 143 -0.06 13.10 5.76
N HIS A 144 -0.38 12.85 7.03
CA HIS A 144 0.64 12.80 8.09
C HIS A 144 1.57 11.58 7.93
N PHE A 145 1.04 10.43 7.51
CA PHE A 145 1.87 9.28 7.15
C PHE A 145 2.84 9.62 6.00
N PHE A 146 2.38 10.28 4.95
CA PHE A 146 3.24 10.73 3.85
C PHE A 146 4.30 11.74 4.28
N ASP A 147 3.99 12.69 5.17
CA ASP A 147 4.98 13.66 5.65
C ASP A 147 6.02 13.03 6.58
N GLY A 148 5.66 11.98 7.34
CA GLY A 148 6.62 11.12 8.03
C GLY A 148 7.55 10.40 7.04
N VAL A 149 7.00 9.85 5.95
CA VAL A 149 7.78 9.24 4.86
C VAL A 149 8.70 10.26 4.17
N TYR A 150 8.25 11.50 3.95
CA TYR A 150 9.09 12.58 3.39
C TYR A 150 10.26 12.90 4.31
N ALA A 151 10.00 13.14 5.61
CA ALA A 151 11.05 13.44 6.59
C ALA A 151 12.07 12.30 6.73
N PHE A 152 11.62 11.04 6.79
CA PHE A 152 12.52 9.89 6.81
C PHE A 152 13.38 9.78 5.55
N THR A 153 12.79 10.03 4.37
CA THR A 153 13.48 9.90 3.08
C THR A 153 14.46 11.04 2.83
N LYS A 154 14.14 12.26 3.31
CA LYS A 154 14.97 13.46 3.15
C LYS A 154 16.11 13.54 4.16
N ASP A 155 15.77 13.48 5.44
CA ASP A 155 16.68 13.79 6.54
C ASP A 155 17.35 12.53 7.13
N GLY A 156 16.93 11.35 6.65
CA GLY A 156 17.44 10.05 7.07
C GLY A 156 17.03 9.67 8.49
N THR A 157 17.42 8.46 8.93
CA THR A 157 16.96 7.91 10.21
C THR A 157 17.30 8.80 11.41
N ILE A 158 18.49 9.40 11.50
CA ILE A 158 18.89 10.15 12.70
C ILE A 158 18.13 11.49 12.82
N LYS A 159 18.15 12.32 11.77
CA LYS A 159 17.52 13.66 11.82
C LYS A 159 16.01 13.61 11.60
N GLY A 160 15.52 12.64 10.82
CA GLY A 160 14.09 12.48 10.52
C GLY A 160 13.27 11.87 11.67
N THR A 161 13.85 11.04 12.54
CA THR A 161 13.08 10.29 13.57
C THR A 161 12.18 11.16 14.46
N PRO A 162 12.61 12.32 15.00
CA PRO A 162 11.73 13.16 15.83
C PRO A 162 10.47 13.62 15.08
N GLN A 163 10.62 13.98 13.80
CA GLN A 163 9.50 14.36 12.93
C GLN A 163 8.64 13.13 12.57
N VAL A 164 9.24 11.98 12.25
CA VAL A 164 8.50 10.71 12.02
C VAL A 164 7.62 10.33 13.21
N LEU A 165 8.13 10.45 14.44
CA LEU A 165 7.36 10.14 15.66
C LEU A 165 6.21 11.13 15.88
N LYS A 166 6.44 12.43 15.68
CA LYS A 166 5.39 13.47 15.73
C LYS A 166 4.29 13.23 14.69
N GLU A 167 4.66 12.90 13.46
CA GLU A 167 3.67 12.62 12.41
C GLU A 167 2.91 11.32 12.70
N LEU A 168 3.56 10.27 13.20
CA LEU A 168 2.89 9.03 13.65
C LEU A 168 1.85 9.29 14.76
N GLN A 169 2.12 10.22 15.68
CA GLN A 169 1.12 10.66 16.67
C GLN A 169 -0.10 11.34 16.01
N GLN A 170 0.08 12.10 14.94
CA GLN A 170 -1.05 12.65 14.17
C GLN A 170 -1.81 11.55 13.39
N VAL A 171 -1.10 10.58 12.80
CA VAL A 171 -1.73 9.41 12.13
C VAL A 171 -2.66 8.68 13.11
N LEU A 172 -2.18 8.40 14.32
CA LEU A 172 -2.98 7.76 15.38
C LEU A 172 -4.19 8.61 15.76
N LYS A 173 -3.96 9.86 16.21
CA LYS A 173 -5.00 10.83 16.57
C LYS A 173 -6.14 10.92 15.55
N TYR A 174 -5.82 11.04 14.26
CA TYR A 174 -6.83 11.20 13.23
C TYR A 174 -7.54 9.88 12.86
N LEU A 175 -6.86 8.72 12.93
CA LEU A 175 -7.54 7.43 12.76
C LEU A 175 -8.42 7.08 13.97
N ASP A 176 -8.03 7.48 15.18
CA ASP A 176 -8.87 7.34 16.39
C ASP A 176 -10.12 8.24 16.29
N ALA A 177 -9.97 9.47 15.79
CA ALA A 177 -11.10 10.38 15.52
C ALA A 177 -12.03 9.87 14.41
N ALA A 178 -11.51 9.17 13.39
CA ALA A 178 -12.32 8.49 12.39
C ALA A 178 -13.05 7.26 12.97
N GLU A 179 -12.38 6.46 13.80
CA GLU A 179 -12.94 5.28 14.48
C GLU A 179 -14.08 5.65 15.44
N ALA A 180 -14.00 6.82 16.10
CA ALA A 180 -15.09 7.35 16.91
C ALA A 180 -16.36 7.72 16.13
N ILE A 181 -16.27 7.95 14.80
CA ILE A 181 -17.41 8.30 13.95
C ILE A 181 -18.04 7.04 13.31
N ALA A 182 -17.20 6.13 12.79
CA ALA A 182 -17.67 4.92 12.11
C ALA A 182 -16.70 3.74 12.34
N PRO A 183 -16.76 3.06 13.50
CA PRO A 183 -15.74 2.07 13.89
C PRO A 183 -15.68 0.84 12.99
N ASN A 184 -16.76 0.54 12.24
CA ASN A 184 -16.86 -0.58 11.31
C ASN A 184 -16.67 -0.16 9.84
N ASP A 185 -16.24 1.08 9.55
CA ASP A 185 -16.09 1.57 8.19
C ASP A 185 -15.01 0.78 7.41
N PRO A 186 -15.27 0.34 6.17
CA PRO A 186 -14.39 -0.59 5.45
C PRO A 186 -13.08 0.03 4.96
N GLU A 187 -13.08 1.31 4.62
CA GLU A 187 -11.90 2.05 4.16
C GLU A 187 -11.00 2.38 5.36
N LEU A 188 -11.62 2.84 6.47
CA LEU A 188 -10.94 3.06 7.74
C LEU A 188 -10.30 1.77 8.25
N ASN A 189 -11.03 0.66 8.27
CA ASN A 189 -10.50 -0.61 8.77
C ASN A 189 -9.50 -1.27 7.81
N MET A 190 -9.50 -0.90 6.52
CA MET A 190 -8.36 -1.19 5.64
C MET A 190 -7.12 -0.43 6.13
N LEU A 191 -7.18 0.90 6.20
CA LEU A 191 -6.05 1.76 6.58
C LEU A 191 -5.52 1.45 7.99
N ARG A 192 -6.40 1.44 8.99
CA ARG A 192 -6.06 1.17 10.39
C ARG A 192 -5.73 -0.30 10.63
N GLY A 193 -6.35 -1.24 9.90
CA GLY A 193 -6.00 -2.66 9.97
C GLY A 193 -4.56 -2.92 9.50
N PHE A 194 -4.18 -2.38 8.35
CA PHE A 194 -2.78 -2.41 7.89
C PHE A 194 -1.81 -1.77 8.89
N MET A 195 -2.17 -0.62 9.47
CA MET A 195 -1.29 0.10 10.40
C MET A 195 -1.17 -0.60 11.76
N ASP A 196 -2.26 -1.12 12.33
CA ASP A 196 -2.25 -1.92 13.57
C ASP A 196 -1.43 -3.22 13.37
N VAL A 197 -1.53 -3.88 12.20
CA VAL A 197 -0.65 -5.01 11.82
C VAL A 197 0.82 -4.61 11.88
N TYR A 198 1.23 -3.58 11.13
CA TYR A 198 2.65 -3.24 10.98
C TYR A 198 3.25 -2.58 12.22
N THR A 199 2.49 -1.81 12.97
CA THR A 199 2.96 -1.28 14.27
C THR A 199 3.14 -2.40 15.28
N GLY A 200 2.24 -3.39 15.37
CA GLY A 200 2.41 -4.52 16.31
C GLY A 200 3.58 -5.45 15.98
N ILE A 201 4.06 -5.48 14.74
CA ILE A 201 5.24 -6.27 14.34
C ILE A 201 6.56 -5.53 14.71
N TYR A 202 6.57 -4.20 14.69
CA TYR A 202 7.81 -3.41 14.77
C TYR A 202 7.91 -2.45 15.96
N LEU A 203 6.83 -2.16 16.69
CA LEU A 203 6.76 -1.19 17.79
C LEU A 203 6.08 -1.82 19.02
N PRO A 204 6.59 -1.57 20.25
CA PRO A 204 6.14 -2.28 21.46
C PRO A 204 4.72 -1.92 21.95
N PHE A 205 4.03 -1.01 21.26
CA PHE A 205 2.69 -0.53 21.62
C PHE A 205 1.61 -0.87 20.56
N GLY A 206 1.99 -1.48 19.43
CA GLY A 206 1.02 -1.90 18.41
C GLY A 206 0.38 -3.24 18.73
N ASN A 207 -0.70 -3.59 18.03
CA ASN A 207 -1.38 -4.88 18.20
C ASN A 207 -1.76 -5.48 16.84
N SER A 208 -0.96 -6.45 16.38
CA SER A 208 -1.15 -7.07 15.07
C SER A 208 -2.38 -7.98 14.99
N GLU A 209 -2.84 -8.52 16.12
CA GLU A 209 -4.05 -9.35 16.18
C GLU A 209 -5.31 -8.51 16.01
N LYS A 210 -5.37 -7.32 16.64
CA LYS A 210 -6.42 -6.32 16.38
C LYS A 210 -6.40 -5.87 14.91
N GLY A 211 -5.22 -5.62 14.35
CA GLY A 211 -5.07 -5.27 12.93
C GLY A 211 -5.58 -6.38 11.99
N VAL A 212 -5.30 -7.64 12.33
CA VAL A 212 -5.84 -8.82 11.62
C VAL A 212 -7.37 -8.89 11.75
N GLU A 213 -7.96 -8.68 12.93
CA GLU A 213 -9.42 -8.70 13.10
C GLU A 213 -10.09 -7.65 12.20
N ARG A 214 -9.60 -6.40 12.20
CA ARG A 214 -10.10 -5.33 11.32
C ARG A 214 -10.08 -5.74 9.85
N LEU A 215 -8.96 -6.29 9.39
CA LEU A 215 -8.78 -6.74 8.01
C LEU A 215 -9.62 -7.98 7.66
N GLN A 216 -9.99 -8.81 8.63
CA GLN A 216 -10.89 -9.96 8.41
C GLN A 216 -12.37 -9.54 8.39
N LYS A 217 -12.77 -8.65 9.30
CA LYS A 217 -14.18 -8.46 9.70
C LYS A 217 -14.85 -7.25 9.06
N TYR A 218 -14.10 -6.18 8.80
CA TYR A 218 -14.65 -4.89 8.33
C TYR A 218 -14.04 -4.42 7.00
N ALA A 219 -12.74 -4.64 6.80
CA ALA A 219 -12.03 -4.08 5.65
C ALA A 219 -12.51 -4.65 4.29
N ASN A 220 -12.76 -3.75 3.35
CA ASN A 220 -13.07 -4.05 1.95
C ASN A 220 -12.25 -3.14 1.02
N PRO A 221 -12.07 -3.46 -0.27
CA PRO A 221 -12.57 -4.67 -0.95
C PRO A 221 -11.80 -5.92 -0.54
N ARG A 222 -12.49 -7.07 -0.51
CA ARG A 222 -11.95 -8.34 0.04
C ARG A 222 -10.59 -8.73 -0.54
N TYR A 223 -10.34 -8.55 -1.84
CA TYR A 223 -9.05 -8.91 -2.46
C TYR A 223 -7.86 -8.14 -1.86
N LEU A 224 -8.06 -6.87 -1.51
CA LEU A 224 -7.03 -6.01 -0.91
C LEU A 224 -6.81 -6.38 0.56
N ALA A 225 -7.90 -6.72 1.26
CA ALA A 225 -7.85 -7.18 2.64
C ALA A 225 -7.15 -8.56 2.77
N GLU A 226 -7.40 -9.50 1.87
CA GLU A 226 -6.71 -10.80 1.81
C GLU A 226 -5.22 -10.66 1.50
N ARG A 227 -4.87 -9.79 0.56
CA ARG A 227 -3.48 -9.41 0.28
C ARG A 227 -2.82 -8.81 1.53
N GLY A 228 -3.50 -7.92 2.25
CA GLY A 228 -3.02 -7.30 3.48
C GLY A 228 -2.80 -8.30 4.62
N LEU A 229 -3.76 -9.18 4.86
CA LEU A 229 -3.63 -10.29 5.82
C LEU A 229 -2.47 -11.21 5.47
N SER A 230 -2.33 -11.56 4.19
CA SER A 230 -1.22 -12.39 3.71
C SER A 230 0.15 -11.74 3.98
N MET A 231 0.28 -10.44 3.69
CA MET A 231 1.48 -9.66 4.02
C MET A 231 1.75 -9.61 5.54
N GLY A 232 0.72 -9.37 6.35
CA GLY A 232 0.83 -9.36 7.82
C GLY A 232 1.27 -10.69 8.40
N TYR A 233 0.61 -11.79 8.03
CA TYR A 233 0.98 -13.14 8.45
C TYR A 233 2.39 -13.54 8.00
N LEU A 234 2.83 -13.11 6.81
CA LEU A 234 4.17 -13.38 6.29
C LEU A 234 5.27 -12.71 7.13
N GLU A 235 5.09 -11.44 7.50
CA GLU A 235 6.06 -10.73 8.36
C GLU A 235 5.99 -11.21 9.83
N MET A 236 4.81 -11.63 10.31
CA MET A 236 4.65 -12.39 11.56
C MET A 236 5.18 -13.84 11.50
N LYS A 237 5.74 -14.29 10.36
CA LYS A 237 6.25 -15.65 10.11
C LYS A 237 5.20 -16.77 10.20
N GLN A 238 3.91 -16.45 10.22
CA GLN A 238 2.78 -17.39 10.25
C GLN A 238 2.46 -17.86 8.81
N TYR A 239 3.42 -18.54 8.18
CA TYR A 239 3.43 -18.75 6.72
C TYR A 239 2.21 -19.48 6.17
N ASP A 240 1.61 -20.42 6.91
CA ASP A 240 0.43 -21.17 6.43
C ASP A 240 -0.83 -20.29 6.40
N LYS A 241 -1.00 -19.38 7.37
CA LYS A 241 -2.04 -18.35 7.32
C LYS A 241 -1.77 -17.33 6.21
N ALA A 242 -0.50 -17.01 5.95
CA ALA A 242 -0.10 -16.15 4.84
C ALA A 242 -0.44 -16.79 3.49
N LEU A 243 -0.19 -18.09 3.33
CA LEU A 243 -0.49 -18.88 2.14
C LEU A 243 -2.00 -19.00 1.92
N THR A 244 -2.76 -19.37 2.97
CA THR A 244 -4.22 -19.45 2.89
C THR A 244 -4.85 -18.11 2.50
N SER A 245 -4.27 -16.99 2.94
CA SER A 245 -4.76 -15.64 2.62
C SER A 245 -4.31 -15.17 1.23
N VAL A 246 -3.10 -15.53 0.76
CA VAL A 246 -2.68 -15.22 -0.63
C VAL A 246 -3.48 -16.01 -1.65
N ASP A 247 -3.90 -17.23 -1.32
CA ASP A 247 -4.71 -18.05 -2.22
C ASP A 247 -6.15 -17.50 -2.35
N ARG A 248 -6.72 -16.96 -1.27
CA ARG A 248 -7.97 -16.17 -1.37
C ARG A 248 -7.77 -14.88 -2.18
N ALA A 249 -6.62 -14.20 -2.05
CA ALA A 249 -6.32 -13.03 -2.86
C ALA A 249 -6.18 -13.39 -4.36
N ILE A 250 -5.42 -14.43 -4.70
CA ILE A 250 -5.23 -14.95 -6.07
C ILE A 250 -6.55 -15.41 -6.68
N ALA A 251 -7.46 -16.03 -5.92
CA ALA A 251 -8.78 -16.41 -6.41
C ALA A 251 -9.63 -15.19 -6.84
N LEU A 252 -9.44 -14.04 -6.19
CA LEU A 252 -10.16 -12.79 -6.50
C LEU A 252 -9.45 -11.93 -7.56
N THR A 253 -8.11 -12.01 -7.65
CA THR A 253 -7.29 -11.24 -8.60
C THR A 253 -6.22 -12.11 -9.29
N PRO A 254 -6.61 -13.12 -10.08
CA PRO A 254 -5.68 -14.14 -10.58
C PRO A 254 -4.56 -13.60 -11.49
N ASN A 255 -4.84 -12.52 -12.22
CA ASN A 255 -3.89 -11.89 -13.14
C ASN A 255 -2.96 -10.86 -12.46
N ASN A 256 -3.16 -10.57 -11.18
CA ASN A 256 -2.40 -9.55 -10.45
C ASN A 256 -1.01 -10.11 -10.08
N PRO A 257 0.09 -9.55 -10.60
CA PRO A 257 1.42 -10.12 -10.43
C PRO A 257 1.96 -10.00 -9.00
N GLU A 258 1.38 -9.14 -8.18
CA GLU A 258 1.85 -8.91 -6.81
C GLU A 258 1.35 -9.97 -5.84
N VAL A 259 0.12 -10.48 -6.02
CA VAL A 259 -0.35 -11.64 -5.24
C VAL A 259 0.35 -12.92 -5.70
N GLN A 260 0.69 -13.05 -6.98
CA GLN A 260 1.56 -14.12 -7.48
C GLN A 260 2.97 -14.04 -6.85
N TYR A 261 3.60 -12.86 -6.84
CA TYR A 261 4.89 -12.65 -6.16
C TYR A 261 4.81 -12.85 -4.64
N LEU A 262 3.71 -12.44 -3.99
CA LEU A 262 3.51 -12.67 -2.57
C LEU A 262 3.47 -14.17 -2.25
N LYS A 263 2.79 -14.99 -3.07
CA LYS A 263 2.84 -16.45 -2.97
C LYS A 263 4.25 -17.00 -3.18
N ALA A 264 4.97 -16.51 -4.19
CA ALA A 264 6.38 -16.89 -4.40
C ALA A 264 7.26 -16.57 -3.16
N LYS A 265 7.09 -15.38 -2.56
CA LYS A 265 7.80 -14.95 -1.35
C LYS A 265 7.45 -15.82 -0.13
N ILE A 266 6.20 -16.26 0.02
CA ILE A 266 5.76 -17.18 1.09
C ILE A 266 6.38 -18.57 0.89
N LEU A 267 6.32 -19.12 -0.32
CA LEU A 267 6.90 -20.43 -0.66
C LEU A 267 8.42 -20.46 -0.40
N VAL A 268 9.15 -19.42 -0.81
CA VAL A 268 10.58 -19.22 -0.47
C VAL A 268 10.81 -19.24 1.05
N LYS A 269 9.92 -18.65 1.85
CA LYS A 269 10.04 -18.63 3.32
C LYS A 269 9.71 -19.97 3.99
N GLN A 270 8.94 -20.82 3.32
CA GLN A 270 8.72 -22.23 3.69
C GLN A 270 9.80 -23.18 3.13
N GLY A 271 10.83 -22.67 2.44
CA GLY A 271 11.86 -23.49 1.78
C GLY A 271 11.41 -24.18 0.48
N LYS A 272 10.18 -23.93 0.03
CA LYS A 272 9.55 -24.48 -1.18
C LYS A 272 10.03 -23.74 -2.44
N ASP A 273 11.35 -23.66 -2.62
CA ASP A 273 11.96 -22.85 -3.69
C ASP A 273 11.51 -23.29 -5.09
N GLN A 274 11.40 -24.60 -5.35
CA GLN A 274 10.96 -25.14 -6.64
C GLN A 274 9.52 -24.72 -6.98
N GLU A 275 8.60 -24.82 -6.01
CA GLU A 275 7.22 -24.35 -6.18
C GLU A 275 7.16 -22.84 -6.42
N SER A 276 8.04 -22.07 -5.77
CA SER A 276 8.06 -20.59 -5.88
C SER A 276 8.35 -20.10 -7.30
N LEU A 277 9.14 -20.85 -8.10
CA LEU A 277 9.60 -20.40 -9.42
C LEU A 277 8.43 -20.09 -10.35
N THR A 278 7.43 -20.98 -10.43
CA THR A 278 6.23 -20.79 -11.26
C THR A 278 5.44 -19.54 -10.89
N TYR A 279 5.43 -19.16 -9.61
CA TYR A 279 4.75 -17.95 -9.14
C TYR A 279 5.57 -16.67 -9.40
N PHE A 280 6.92 -16.77 -9.36
CA PHE A 280 7.79 -15.71 -9.87
C PHE A 280 7.63 -15.51 -11.39
N ASP A 281 7.57 -16.58 -12.18
CA ASP A 281 7.41 -16.49 -13.64
C ASP A 281 6.05 -15.87 -14.02
N LYS A 282 4.96 -16.25 -13.32
CA LYS A 282 3.66 -15.57 -13.44
C LYS A 282 3.76 -14.07 -13.15
N ALA A 283 4.40 -13.68 -12.04
CA ALA A 283 4.56 -12.28 -11.67
C ALA A 283 5.41 -11.48 -12.67
N LEU A 284 6.54 -12.05 -13.10
CA LEU A 284 7.48 -11.43 -14.03
C LEU A 284 6.99 -11.43 -15.49
N SER A 285 6.02 -12.27 -15.86
CA SER A 285 5.35 -12.20 -17.17
C SER A 285 4.68 -10.85 -17.44
N LYS A 286 4.40 -10.07 -16.38
CA LYS A 286 3.80 -8.73 -16.42
C LYS A 286 4.80 -7.58 -16.23
N LYS A 287 6.11 -7.86 -16.25
CA LYS A 287 7.19 -6.92 -15.85
C LYS A 287 7.13 -5.53 -16.46
N ASP A 288 6.63 -5.37 -17.69
CA ASP A 288 6.71 -4.11 -18.43
C ASP A 288 5.69 -3.08 -17.93
N GLN A 289 4.68 -3.56 -17.20
CA GLN A 289 3.81 -2.72 -16.42
C GLN A 289 4.59 -2.28 -15.14
N LEU A 290 5.27 -3.19 -14.40
CA LEU A 290 5.93 -2.95 -13.08
C LEU A 290 6.93 -1.76 -13.07
N PRO A 291 7.14 -1.07 -11.94
CA PRO A 291 8.23 -0.11 -11.81
C PRO A 291 9.57 -0.87 -11.69
N PRO A 292 10.69 -0.23 -12.06
CA PRO A 292 12.02 -0.81 -11.90
C PRO A 292 12.33 -1.24 -10.45
N GLY A 293 11.68 -0.65 -9.44
CA GLY A 293 11.64 -1.18 -8.08
C GLY A 293 11.11 -2.62 -8.04
N LEU A 294 9.80 -2.81 -8.32
CA LEU A 294 9.07 -4.07 -8.32
C LEU A 294 9.58 -5.14 -9.31
N THR A 295 10.34 -4.78 -10.34
CA THR A 295 11.02 -5.77 -11.19
C THR A 295 12.30 -6.30 -10.54
N ARG A 296 13.31 -5.46 -10.29
CA ARG A 296 14.70 -5.85 -9.92
C ARG A 296 14.82 -6.90 -8.80
N GLU A 297 14.19 -6.66 -7.65
CA GLU A 297 14.26 -7.60 -6.52
C GLU A 297 13.23 -8.77 -6.55
N MET A 298 12.36 -8.87 -7.57
CA MET A 298 11.65 -10.13 -7.86
C MET A 298 12.63 -11.06 -8.56
N GLU A 299 13.31 -10.55 -9.59
CA GLU A 299 14.38 -11.25 -10.31
C GLU A 299 15.50 -11.69 -9.35
N ARG A 300 15.91 -10.82 -8.41
CA ARG A 300 16.86 -11.18 -7.33
C ARG A 300 16.34 -12.32 -6.45
N ALA A 301 15.05 -12.32 -6.08
CA ALA A 301 14.46 -13.34 -5.21
C ALA A 301 14.27 -14.68 -5.94
N GLN A 302 13.81 -14.66 -7.19
CA GLN A 302 13.74 -15.84 -8.05
C GLN A 302 15.13 -16.41 -8.33
N ARG A 303 16.10 -15.55 -8.67
CA ARG A 303 17.49 -15.98 -8.86
C ARG A 303 18.05 -16.59 -7.58
N LYS A 304 17.76 -16.02 -6.40
CA LYS A 304 18.11 -16.61 -5.10
C LYS A 304 17.47 -17.97 -4.82
N ALA A 305 16.27 -18.24 -5.31
CA ALA A 305 15.66 -19.57 -5.26
C ALA A 305 16.39 -20.55 -6.21
N LYS A 306 16.69 -20.11 -7.45
CA LYS A 306 17.48 -20.88 -8.43
C LYS A 306 18.91 -21.18 -7.93
N GLU A 307 19.58 -20.20 -7.30
CA GLU A 307 20.89 -20.32 -6.64
C GLU A 307 20.86 -21.45 -5.58
N ARG A 308 19.87 -21.43 -4.66
CA ARG A 308 19.72 -22.47 -3.61
C ARG A 308 19.41 -23.86 -4.18
N LEU A 309 18.52 -23.96 -5.17
CA LEU A 309 18.17 -25.23 -5.83
C LEU A 309 19.37 -25.85 -6.54
N ALA A 310 20.28 -25.03 -7.07
CA ALA A 310 21.53 -25.47 -7.70
C ALA A 310 22.67 -25.76 -6.68
N GLY A 311 22.42 -25.64 -5.37
CA GLY A 311 23.44 -25.81 -4.32
C GLY A 311 24.48 -24.70 -4.24
N VAL A 312 24.28 -23.59 -4.96
CA VAL A 312 25.19 -22.42 -4.97
C VAL A 312 24.93 -21.56 -3.74
N LYS A 313 26.00 -21.26 -2.98
CA LYS A 313 25.98 -20.44 -1.76
C LYS A 313 26.26 -18.96 -2.03
#